data_AF-A0A6N9ZP26-F1
#
_entry.id   AF-A0A6N9ZP26-F1
#
_cell.length_a   1.000
_cell.length_b   1.000
_cell.length_c   1.000
_cell.angle_alpha   90.00
_cell.angle_beta   90.00
_cell.angle_gamma   90.00
#
_symmetry.space_group_name_H-M   'P 1'
#
loop_
_entity.id
_entity.type
_entity.pdbx_description
1 polymer ?
#
loop_
_entity_poly.entity_id
_entity_poly.type
_entity_poly.pdbx_seq_one_letter_code
_entity_poly.pdbx_strand_id
1 'polypeptide(L)' 'MSDTDKPALTNAPQMYVHYCEEEGCEEWGGWGNSPSPAVPTRWWCFEHFPHKSNEQEQALRRKLEAAEHGNIIQ' A
#
# COMPACT_ATOMS: atom_id res chain seq x y z
N MET A 1 14.37 -24.66 -1.46
CA MET A 1 13.21 -24.98 -0.61
C MET A 1 11.99 -24.62 -1.43
N SER A 2 11.23 -25.60 -1.91
CA SER A 2 10.03 -25.38 -2.74
C SER A 2 8.81 -25.35 -1.83
N ASP A 3 7.85 -24.44 -2.07
CA ASP A 3 6.59 -24.30 -1.30
C ASP A 3 5.63 -25.50 -1.45
N THR A 4 6.09 -26.63 -1.98
CA THR A 4 5.27 -27.78 -2.37
C THR A 4 4.69 -28.54 -1.17
N ASP A 5 5.33 -28.46 0.00
CA ASP A 5 4.88 -29.13 1.24
C ASP A 5 4.01 -28.23 2.13
N LYS A 6 3.69 -27.01 1.69
CA LYS A 6 2.91 -26.08 2.50
C LYS A 6 1.44 -26.53 2.52
N PRO A 7 0.85 -26.76 3.71
CA PRO A 7 -0.56 -27.13 3.80
C PRO A 7 -1.42 -26.01 3.21
N ALA A 8 -2.53 -26.39 2.59
CA ALA A 8 -3.50 -25.43 2.06
C ALA A 8 -3.94 -24.46 3.16
N LEU A 9 -3.96 -23.16 2.86
CA LEU A 9 -4.44 -22.14 3.79
C LEU A 9 -5.91 -22.42 4.09
N THR A 10 -6.21 -22.87 5.31
CA THR A 10 -7.58 -23.20 5.75
C THR A 10 -8.39 -21.97 6.15
N ASN A 11 -7.73 -20.83 6.31
CA ASN A 11 -8.34 -19.54 6.64
C ASN A 11 -7.80 -18.46 5.70
N ALA A 12 -8.62 -17.45 5.44
CA ALA A 12 -8.14 -16.26 4.75
C ALA A 12 -7.05 -15.56 5.60
N PRO A 13 -6.00 -15.02 4.95
CA PRO A 13 -5.02 -14.22 5.67
C PRO A 13 -5.71 -12.99 6.29
N GLN A 14 -5.46 -12.75 7.58
CA GLN A 14 -5.93 -11.54 8.23
C GLN A 14 -5.04 -10.37 7.79
N MET A 15 -5.64 -9.42 7.06
CA MET A 15 -4.97 -8.18 6.69
C MET A 15 -5.24 -7.12 7.75
N TYR A 16 -4.18 -6.59 8.35
CA TYR A 16 -4.27 -5.43 9.23
C TYR A 16 -4.24 -4.17 8.38
N VAL A 17 -5.34 -3.43 8.38
CA VAL A 17 -5.47 -2.12 7.72
C VAL A 17 -5.49 -1.03 8.78
N HIS A 18 -4.81 0.07 8.47
CA HIS A 18 -4.59 1.21 9.36
C HIS A 18 -5.01 2.50 8.65
N TYR A 19 -5.40 3.53 9.41
CA TYR A 19 -5.60 4.85 8.82
C TYR A 19 -4.27 5.42 8.31
N CYS A 20 -4.32 6.11 7.17
CA CYS A 20 -3.17 6.82 6.66
C CYS A 20 -2.74 7.93 7.63
N GLU A 21 -1.47 7.97 8.00
CA GLU A 21 -0.91 8.99 8.89
C GLU A 21 -0.46 10.27 8.17
N GLU A 22 -0.86 10.44 6.91
CA GLU A 22 -0.65 11.69 6.20
C GLU A 22 -1.68 12.71 6.68
N GLU A 23 -1.21 13.92 7.03
CA GLU A 23 -2.07 14.99 7.52
C GLU A 23 -3.18 15.32 6.50
N GLY A 24 -4.44 15.20 6.93
CA GLY A 24 -5.60 15.46 6.08
C GLY A 24 -5.99 14.33 5.13
N CYS A 25 -5.35 13.16 5.21
CA CYS A 25 -5.77 11.97 4.47
C CYS A 25 -6.73 11.12 5.31
N GLU A 26 -7.91 10.81 4.76
CA GLU A 26 -8.95 10.00 5.43
C GLU A 26 -9.01 8.55 4.91
N GLU A 27 -8.03 8.17 4.07
CA GLU A 27 -7.98 6.85 3.43
C GLU A 27 -7.38 5.78 4.36
N TRP A 28 -7.83 4.55 4.16
CA TRP A 28 -7.23 3.37 4.78
C TRP A 28 -6.01 2.88 3.98
N GLY A 29 -5.03 2.31 4.69
CA GLY A 29 -3.78 1.85 4.14
C GLY A 29 -3.28 0.57 4.79
N GLY A 30 -2.53 -0.23 4.03
CA GLY A 30 -1.86 -1.44 4.52
C GLY A 30 -0.33 -1.33 4.47
N TRP A 31 0.21 -0.14 4.17
CA TRP A 31 1.65 0.04 3.96
C TRP A 31 2.27 0.61 5.23
N GLY A 32 2.97 -0.25 5.97
CA GLY A 32 3.67 0.11 7.20
C GLY A 32 5.18 0.13 7.00
N ASN A 33 5.85 1.14 7.52
CA ASN A 33 7.32 1.15 7.62
C ASN A 33 7.78 1.63 9.00
N SER A 34 8.81 0.99 9.52
CA SER A 34 9.55 1.48 10.68
C SER A 34 11.04 1.50 10.36
N PRO A 35 11.74 2.61 10.65
CA PRO A 35 13.19 2.69 10.41
C PRO A 35 14.00 1.79 11.36
N SER A 36 13.43 1.35 12.48
CA SER A 36 14.09 0.43 13.42
C SER A 36 13.08 -0.26 14.36
N PRO A 37 13.42 -1.41 14.96
CA PRO A 37 12.53 -2.08 15.91
C PRO A 37 12.11 -1.25 17.13
N ALA A 38 12.86 -0.19 17.46
CA ALA A 38 12.57 0.70 18.59
C ALA A 38 11.55 1.81 18.27
N VAL A 39 11.24 2.03 16.98
CA VAL A 39 10.31 3.07 16.53
C VAL A 39 8.98 2.42 16.13
N PRO A 40 7.82 2.93 16.58
CA PRO A 40 6.53 2.42 16.14
C PRO A 40 6.39 2.48 14.61
N THR A 41 5.79 1.44 14.04
CA THR A 41 5.46 1.42 12.61
C THR A 41 4.47 2.52 12.31
N ARG A 42 4.81 3.35 11.32
CA ARG A 42 3.89 4.34 10.75
C ARG A 42 3.20 3.75 9.53
N TRP A 43 1.97 4.19 9.28
CA TRP A 43 1.10 3.60 8.26
C TRP A 43 0.60 4.61 7.23
N TRP A 44 0.48 4.17 5.98
CA TRP A 44 0.02 5.01 4.88
C TRP A 44 -0.88 4.24 3.90
N CYS A 45 -1.76 4.98 3.22
CA CYS A 45 -2.35 4.52 1.97
C CYS A 45 -1.26 4.39 0.90
N PHE A 46 -1.54 3.67 -0.19
CA PHE A 46 -0.54 3.48 -1.24
C PHE A 46 -0.06 4.82 -1.83
N GLU A 47 -0.94 5.81 -1.93
CA GLU A 47 -0.62 7.11 -2.53
C GLU A 47 0.40 7.89 -1.68
N HIS A 48 0.30 7.85 -0.35
CA HIS A 48 1.18 8.58 0.56
C HIS A 48 2.40 7.78 1.06
N PHE A 49 2.52 6.48 0.77
CA PHE A 49 3.65 5.69 1.27
C PHE A 49 5.02 6.24 0.81
N PRO A 50 5.93 6.68 1.69
CA PRO A 50 7.13 7.42 1.28
C PRO A 50 8.26 6.55 0.68
N HIS A 51 8.16 5.22 0.76
CA HIS A 51 9.24 4.30 0.38
C HIS A 51 8.86 3.41 -0.81
N LYS A 52 8.18 3.99 -1.80
CA LYS A 52 7.85 3.29 -3.05
C LYS A 52 9.12 2.93 -3.83
N SER A 53 9.09 1.79 -4.51
CA SER A 53 10.04 1.52 -5.57
C SER A 53 9.77 2.40 -6.79
N ASN A 54 10.77 2.54 -7.68
CA ASN A 54 10.59 3.28 -8.93
C ASN A 54 9.40 2.72 -9.76
N GLU A 55 9.27 1.40 -9.84
CA GLU A 55 8.17 0.75 -10.56
C GLU A 55 6.80 1.07 -9.94
N GLN A 56 6.72 1.07 -8.61
CA GLN A 56 5.50 1.41 -7.88
C GLN A 56 5.13 2.88 -8.09
N GLU A 57 6.11 3.78 -8.10
CA GLU A 57 5.90 5.20 -8.36
C GLU A 57 5.42 5.45 -9.80
N GLN A 58 6.02 4.78 -10.78
CA GLN A 58 5.55 4.82 -12.17
C GLN A 58 4.12 4.26 -12.31
N ALA A 59 3.79 3.19 -11.58
CA ALA A 59 2.45 2.62 -11.58
C ALA A 59 1.41 3.60 -11.01
N LEU A 60 1.73 4.27 -9.89
CA LEU A 60 0.86 5.30 -9.33
C LEU A 60 0.67 6.46 -10.31
N ARG A 61 1.74 6.93 -10.94
CA ARG A 61 1.67 7.99 -11.94
C ARG A 61 0.73 7.63 -13.10
N ARG A 62 0.85 6.43 -13.66
CA ARG A 62 -0.05 5.96 -14.74
C ARG A 62 -1.50 5.89 -14.29
N LYS A 63 -1.77 5.46 -13.05
CA LYS A 63 -3.12 5.43 -12.48
C LYS A 63 -3.71 6.85 -12.40
N LEU A 64 -2.93 7.82 -11.92
CA LEU A 64 -3.37 9.22 -11.78
C LEU A 64 -3.62 9.86 -13.15
N GLU A 65 -2.71 9.67 -14.11
CA GLU A 65 -2.88 10.14 -15.49
C GLU A 65 -4.14 9.54 -16.14
N ALA A 66 -4.41 8.25 -15.92
CA ALA A 66 -5.62 7.60 -16.43
C ALA A 66 -6.90 8.15 -15.77
N ALA A 67 -6.86 8.45 -14.47
CA ALA A 67 -7.99 9.05 -13.75
C ALA A 67 -8.27 10.47 -14.25
N GLU A 68 -7.22 11.28 -14.46
CA GLU A 68 -7.35 12.62 -15.05
C GLU A 68 -7.96 12.57 -16.45
N HIS A 69 -7.47 11.66 -17.31
CA HIS A 69 -8.01 11.51 -18.66
C HIS A 69 -9.47 11.05 -18.65
N GLY A 70 -9.85 10.16 -17.74
CA GLY A 70 -11.23 9.76 -17.53
C GLY A 70 -12.13 10.93 -17.14
N ASN A 71 -11.66 11.81 -16.25
CA ASN A 71 -12.40 13.01 -15.82
C ASN A 71 -12.58 14.04 -16.95
N ILE A 72 -11.67 14.10 -17.93
CA ILE A 72 -11.76 15.01 -19.08
C ILE A 72 -12.79 14.53 -20.12
N ILE A 73 -13.05 13.22 -20.17
CA ILE A 73 -13.95 12.59 -21.15
C ILE A 73 -15.39 12.47 -20.63
N GLN A 74 -15.61 12.67 -19.32
CA GLN A 74 -16.93 12.69 -18.67
C GLN A 74 -17.63 14.04 -18.80
#